data_AF-A0A7D5N5V4-F1
#
_entry.id   AF-A0A7D5N5V4-F1
#
_cell.length_a   1.000
_cell.length_b   1.000
_cell.length_c   1.000
_cell.angle_alpha   90.00
_cell.angle_beta   90.00
_cell.angle_gamma   90.00
#
_symmetry.space_group_name_H-M   'P 1'
#
loop_
_entity.id
_entity.type
_entity.pdbx_description
1 polymer ?
#
loop_
_entity_poly.entity_id
_entity_poly.type
_entity_poly.pdbx_seq_one_letter_code
_entity_poly.pdbx_strand_id
1 'polypeptide(L)'
;MGCNRITTSDANTACYQTATFNTTTCVWDVTGSQPAMPTLACYQTATFNTTTCVWDVTGTMPTMPTLACYQTASFNTTTCVWDVTGSQPAMPTLACYQTASFNTTTCVWDVTGSQPAMPTLACYQTASFNTTTCVWDVTGSQPAMPTLACYQTATFNTTTCVWDVTGSQPAMPTLACYQTATFNTTTCVWDVTGTMPTMPTLACYQTASFNTTTCVWDVTGSQPAMPTLACYQTASFNTTTCVWDVTGSQPAMPTLACYETATFNTTTCVWDVTDHNLLCQHWLVMKQQPSIQQPVFGM
;
A
#
# COMPACT_ATOMS: atom_id res chain seq x y z
N MET A 1 -3.25 137.16 56.09
CA MET A 1 -3.09 136.10 57.10
C MET A 1 -2.43 134.93 56.40
N GLY A 2 -1.16 134.63 56.70
CA GLY A 2 -0.45 133.51 56.06
C GLY A 2 -0.89 132.20 56.68
N CYS A 3 -1.11 131.16 55.87
CA CYS A 3 -1.38 129.81 56.40
C CYS A 3 -0.14 129.37 57.22
N ASN A 4 -0.32 129.10 58.52
CA ASN A 4 0.75 128.58 59.35
C ASN A 4 1.13 127.17 58.89
N ARG A 5 2.42 126.95 58.65
CA ARG A 5 2.97 125.66 58.20
C ARG A 5 2.89 124.66 59.36
N ILE A 6 1.79 123.93 59.47
CA ILE A 6 1.75 122.71 60.27
C ILE A 6 2.67 121.72 59.55
N THR A 7 3.79 121.38 60.19
CA THR A 7 4.69 120.32 59.73
C THR A 7 3.89 119.03 59.63
N THR A 8 3.73 118.53 58.41
CA THR A 8 3.01 117.30 58.10
C THR A 8 3.69 116.10 58.76
N SER A 9 3.18 115.66 59.90
CA SER A 9 3.31 114.26 60.33
C SER A 9 2.21 113.37 59.75
N ASP A 10 1.11 113.92 59.21
CA ASP A 10 -0.09 113.12 58.92
C ASP A 10 -0.71 113.35 57.52
N ALA A 11 0.10 113.72 56.53
CA ALA A 11 -0.28 113.41 55.15
C ALA A 11 0.13 111.96 54.91
N ASN A 12 -0.75 111.01 55.23
CA ASN A 12 -0.58 109.61 54.85
C ASN A 12 -0.84 109.47 53.33
N THR A 13 -0.06 110.18 52.52
CA THR A 13 -0.11 110.13 51.06
C THR A 13 0.38 108.77 50.61
N ALA A 14 -0.47 108.04 49.88
CA ALA A 14 -0.04 106.81 49.23
C ALA A 14 1.09 107.12 48.25
N CYS A 15 1.97 106.15 47.99
CA CYS A 15 3.19 106.41 47.23
C CYS A 15 2.94 106.84 45.77
N TYR A 16 1.74 106.60 45.23
CA TYR A 16 1.30 107.05 43.90
C TYR A 16 0.58 108.42 43.91
N GLN A 17 0.54 109.09 45.06
CA GLN A 17 -0.10 110.40 45.24
C GLN A 17 0.92 111.49 45.53
N THR A 18 0.69 112.67 44.98
CA THR A 18 1.44 113.89 45.29
C THR A 18 0.51 114.86 45.99
N ALA A 19 0.88 115.28 47.21
CA ALA A 19 0.19 116.33 47.93
C ALA A 19 0.86 117.68 47.69
N THR A 20 0.11 118.64 47.17
CA THR A 20 0.54 120.03 46.97
C THR A 20 -0.27 120.94 47.87
N PHE A 21 0.41 121.75 48.68
CA PHE A 21 -0.27 122.67 49.61
C PHE A 21 -0.77 123.91 48.87
N ASN A 22 -2.08 124.13 48.90
CA ASN A 22 -2.70 125.29 48.27
C ASN A 22 -2.69 126.48 49.24
N THR A 23 -1.83 127.47 49.00
CA THR A 23 -1.66 128.64 49.87
C THR A 23 -2.84 129.61 49.86
N THR A 24 -3.82 129.40 48.96
CA THR A 24 -5.01 130.24 48.80
C THR A 24 -6.19 129.70 49.60
N THR A 25 -6.36 128.37 49.64
CA THR A 25 -7.44 127.69 50.38
C THR A 25 -6.99 127.13 51.73
N CYS A 26 -5.68 127.13 52.01
CA CYS A 26 -5.04 126.50 53.18
C CYS A 26 -5.37 125.00 53.34
N VAL A 27 -5.50 124.26 52.23
CA VAL A 27 -5.77 122.81 52.20
C VAL A 27 -4.71 122.09 51.35
N TRP A 28 -4.44 120.81 51.64
CA TRP A 28 -3.60 119.94 50.80
C TRP A 28 -4.42 119.38 49.63
N ASP A 29 -4.04 119.74 48.40
CA ASP A 29 -4.59 119.13 47.20
C ASP A 29 -3.78 117.86 46.89
N VAL A 30 -4.40 116.69 47.09
CA VAL A 30 -3.79 115.39 46.79
C VAL A 30 -4.22 114.95 45.39
N THR A 31 -3.25 114.74 44.51
CA THR A 31 -3.48 114.27 43.12
C THR A 31 -2.69 113.00 42.84
N GLY A 32 -3.24 112.12 41.99
CA GLY A 32 -2.62 110.84 41.62
C GLY A 32 -3.59 109.68 41.76
N SER A 33 -3.55 108.76 40.80
CA SER A 33 -4.36 107.54 40.78
C SER A 33 -3.46 106.32 40.85
N GLN A 34 -3.90 105.29 41.57
CA GLN A 34 -3.18 104.02 41.61
C GLN A 34 -3.12 103.43 40.21
N PRO A 35 -1.96 102.91 39.75
CA PRO A 35 -1.89 102.17 38.49
C PRO A 35 -2.88 101.01 38.48
N ALA A 36 -3.59 100.85 37.36
CA ALA A 36 -4.52 99.75 37.17
C ALA A 36 -3.82 98.40 37.40
N MET A 37 -4.52 97.48 38.08
CA MET A 37 -4.01 96.13 38.30
C MET A 37 -3.77 95.44 36.94
N PRO A 38 -2.62 94.78 36.74
CA PRO A 38 -2.34 94.07 35.49
C PRO A 38 -3.29 92.90 35.30
N THR A 39 -3.56 92.52 34.05
CA THR A 39 -4.25 91.27 33.73
C THR A 39 -3.32 90.10 34.08
N LEU A 40 -3.79 89.21 34.96
CA LEU A 40 -3.01 88.06 35.41
C LEU A 40 -3.39 86.79 34.66
N ALA A 41 -2.38 85.99 34.33
CA ALA A 41 -2.60 84.58 34.05
C ALA A 41 -3.04 83.87 35.34
N CYS A 42 -3.75 82.77 35.22
CA CYS A 42 -4.35 82.12 36.39
C CYS A 42 -3.31 81.56 37.39
N TYR A 43 -2.06 81.36 36.96
CA TYR A 43 -0.92 80.95 37.80
C TYR A 43 -0.11 82.13 38.37
N GLN A 44 -0.55 83.36 38.17
CA GLN A 44 0.12 84.58 38.63
C GLN A 44 -0.64 85.24 39.77
N THR A 45 0.10 85.89 40.66
CA THR A 45 -0.41 86.79 41.69
C THR A 45 0.28 88.13 41.57
N ALA A 46 -0.45 89.21 41.83
CA ALA A 46 0.11 90.56 41.88
C ALA A 46 -0.05 91.15 43.27
N THR A 47 1.04 91.70 43.80
CA THR A 47 1.03 92.44 45.07
C THR A 47 1.47 93.87 44.80
N PHE A 48 0.70 94.85 45.26
CA PHE A 48 1.06 96.25 45.07
C PHE A 48 2.15 96.66 46.06
N ASN A 49 3.28 97.11 45.55
CA ASN A 49 4.39 97.54 46.36
C ASN A 49 4.22 99.02 46.74
N THR A 50 3.92 99.29 48.01
CA THR A 50 3.68 100.65 48.53
C THR A 50 4.96 101.50 48.63
N THR A 51 6.14 100.93 48.34
CA THR A 51 7.40 101.67 48.33
C THR A 51 7.78 102.11 46.92
N THR A 52 7.65 101.22 45.94
CA THR A 52 8.02 101.47 44.53
C THR A 52 6.84 101.89 43.65
N CYS A 53 5.61 101.77 44.15
CA CYS A 53 4.36 102.15 43.49
C CYS A 53 4.06 101.38 42.20
N VAL A 54 4.60 100.17 42.08
CA VAL A 54 4.36 99.25 40.98
C VAL A 54 3.74 97.95 41.50
N TRP A 55 3.12 97.20 40.58
CA TRP A 55 2.63 95.86 40.86
C TRP A 55 3.77 94.85 40.67
N ASP A 56 4.13 94.15 41.74
CA ASP A 56 5.05 93.02 41.66
C ASP A 56 4.25 91.76 41.31
N VAL A 57 4.45 91.24 40.10
CA VAL A 57 3.78 90.01 39.61
C VAL A 57 4.71 88.82 39.83
N THR A 58 4.22 87.81 40.54
CA THR A 58 4.93 86.54 40.78
C THR A 58 4.09 85.36 40.32
N GLY A 59 4.73 84.23 40.06
CA GLY A 59 4.04 83.02 39.59
C GLY A 59 4.78 82.38 38.42
N THR A 60 4.80 81.05 38.39
CA THR A 60 5.43 80.27 37.32
C THR A 60 4.42 79.30 36.75
N MET A 61 4.39 79.22 35.42
CA MET A 61 3.53 78.27 34.74
C MET A 61 3.96 76.84 35.10
N PRO A 62 3.04 75.93 35.46
CA PRO A 62 3.38 74.54 35.72
C PRO A 62 4.07 73.90 34.51
N THR A 63 5.12 73.12 34.77
CA THR A 63 5.84 72.39 33.73
C THR A 63 4.90 71.42 33.02
N MET A 64 4.98 71.38 31.69
CA MET A 64 4.21 70.44 30.88
C MET A 64 4.55 68.99 31.27
N PRO A 65 3.57 68.10 31.43
CA PRO A 65 3.82 66.70 31.75
C PRO A 65 4.50 65.98 30.58
N THR A 66 5.32 64.96 30.89
CA THR A 66 5.84 64.05 29.87
C THR A 66 4.70 63.23 29.28
N LEU A 67 4.54 63.28 27.96
CA LEU A 67 3.47 62.58 27.26
C LEU A 67 3.95 61.26 26.67
N ALA A 68 3.12 60.22 26.79
CA ALA A 68 3.22 59.08 25.90
C ALA A 68 2.81 59.51 24.48
N CYS A 69 3.25 58.77 23.47
CA CYS A 69 3.04 59.17 22.08
C CYS A 69 1.56 59.19 21.64
N TYR A 70 0.67 58.49 22.38
CA TYR A 70 -0.78 58.49 22.18
C TYR A 70 -1.52 59.54 23.04
N GLN A 71 -0.80 60.41 23.74
CA GLN A 71 -1.37 61.45 24.60
C GLN A 71 -1.17 62.84 24.02
N THR A 72 -2.10 63.74 24.36
CA THR A 72 -2.01 65.17 24.10
C THR A 72 -2.29 65.93 25.40
N ALA A 73 -1.70 67.11 25.57
CA ALA A 73 -1.97 67.96 26.73
C ALA A 73 -2.38 69.37 26.29
N SER A 74 -3.38 69.91 26.97
CA SER A 74 -3.86 71.28 26.81
C SER A 74 -3.87 71.99 28.16
N PHE A 75 -3.35 73.22 28.21
CA PHE A 75 -3.33 73.98 29.46
C PHE A 75 -4.70 74.63 29.71
N ASN A 76 -5.27 74.37 30.88
CA ASN A 76 -6.56 74.92 31.28
C ASN A 76 -6.35 76.26 32.00
N THR A 77 -6.74 77.36 31.35
CA THR A 77 -6.55 78.71 31.89
C THR A 77 -7.47 79.05 33.06
N THR A 78 -8.42 78.18 33.41
CA THR A 78 -9.34 78.38 34.54
C THR A 78 -8.82 77.68 35.79
N THR A 79 -8.38 76.43 35.66
CA THR A 79 -7.90 75.59 36.77
C THR A 79 -6.38 75.63 36.95
N CYS A 80 -5.65 76.21 35.98
CA CYS A 80 -4.19 76.32 35.97
C CYS A 80 -3.45 75.00 35.97
N VAL A 81 -4.06 73.95 35.42
CA VAL A 81 -3.45 72.63 35.29
C VAL A 81 -3.44 72.19 33.83
N TRP A 82 -2.58 71.22 33.53
CA TRP A 82 -2.55 70.55 32.23
C TRP A 82 -3.58 69.43 32.20
N ASP A 83 -4.55 69.52 31.29
CA ASP A 83 -5.49 68.45 31.00
C ASP A 83 -4.85 67.51 29.96
N VAL A 84 -4.61 66.25 30.33
CA VAL A 84 -4.02 65.22 29.45
C VAL A 84 -5.13 64.30 28.95
N THR A 85 -5.21 64.12 27.62
CA THR A 85 -6.17 63.22 26.97
C THR A 85 -5.46 62.24 26.04
N GLY A 86 -6.12 61.13 25.74
CA GLY A 86 -5.60 60.06 24.89
C GLY A 86 -5.44 58.72 25.62
N SER A 87 -5.66 57.63 24.91
CA SER A 87 -5.57 56.27 25.42
C SER A 87 -4.68 55.41 24.52
N GLN A 88 -3.97 54.47 25.14
CA GLN A 88 -3.17 53.52 24.37
C GLN A 88 -4.09 52.63 23.54
N PRO A 89 -3.77 52.37 22.26
CA PRO A 89 -4.49 51.39 21.45
C PRO A 89 -4.49 50.01 22.12
N ALA A 90 -5.64 49.32 22.08
CA ALA A 90 -5.75 47.96 22.59
C ALA A 90 -4.76 47.03 21.88
N MET A 91 -4.18 46.10 22.63
CA MET A 91 -3.30 45.07 22.08
C MET A 91 -4.10 44.20 21.09
N PRO A 92 -3.53 43.89 19.89
CA PRO A 92 -4.21 43.05 18.92
C PRO A 92 -4.36 41.60 19.44
N THR A 93 -5.39 40.90 18.97
CA THR A 93 -5.50 39.45 19.17
C THR A 93 -4.42 38.75 18.38
N LEU A 94 -3.62 37.92 19.05
CA LEU A 94 -2.50 37.20 18.43
C LEU A 94 -2.85 35.75 18.16
N ALA A 95 -2.41 35.27 16.99
CA ALA A 95 -2.25 33.83 16.79
C ALA A 95 -1.11 33.33 17.69
N CYS A 96 -1.12 32.05 18.02
CA CYS A 96 -0.16 31.50 18.97
C CYS A 96 1.31 31.55 18.48
N TYR A 97 1.53 31.68 17.16
CA TYR A 97 2.84 31.85 16.53
C TYR A 97 3.24 33.34 16.35
N GLN A 98 2.46 34.28 16.89
CA GLN A 98 2.71 35.72 16.79
C GLN A 98 3.10 36.33 18.12
N THR A 99 3.85 37.42 18.05
CA THR A 99 4.19 38.29 19.18
C THR A 99 3.91 39.74 18.80
N ALA A 100 3.56 40.59 19.76
CA ALA A 100 3.37 42.02 19.55
C ALA A 100 4.27 42.83 20.48
N SER A 101 4.82 43.92 19.96
CA SER A 101 5.56 44.92 20.72
C SER A 101 5.00 46.31 20.43
N PHE A 102 4.84 47.15 21.45
CA PHE A 102 4.30 48.49 21.27
C PHE A 102 5.41 49.46 20.87
N ASN A 103 5.25 50.11 19.72
CA ASN A 103 6.20 51.09 19.23
C ASN A 103 5.89 52.48 19.78
N THR A 104 6.73 52.97 20.69
CA THR A 104 6.53 54.27 21.35
C THR A 104 6.79 55.47 20.43
N THR A 105 7.31 55.26 19.21
CA THR A 105 7.52 56.33 18.22
C THR A 105 6.33 56.48 17.30
N THR A 106 5.77 55.37 16.80
CA THR A 106 4.65 55.35 15.86
C THR A 106 3.29 55.16 16.52
N CYS A 107 3.27 54.83 17.81
CA CYS A 107 2.07 54.59 18.62
C CYS A 107 1.19 53.43 18.14
N VAL A 108 1.80 52.45 17.48
CA VAL A 108 1.11 51.25 17.00
C VAL A 108 1.77 49.99 17.55
N TRP A 109 1.04 48.88 17.50
CA TRP A 109 1.57 47.57 17.82
C TRP A 109 2.24 46.96 16.58
N ASP A 110 3.53 46.65 16.69
CA ASP A 110 4.26 45.90 15.68
C ASP A 110 4.08 44.40 15.97
N VAL A 111 3.40 43.68 15.06
CA VAL A 111 3.15 42.24 15.17
C VAL A 111 4.12 41.47 14.30
N THR A 112 4.82 40.50 14.88
CA THR A 112 5.77 39.63 14.18
C THR A 112 5.46 38.15 14.42
N GLY A 113 5.96 37.28 13.55
CA GLY A 113 5.75 35.83 13.61
C GLY A 113 4.98 35.29 12.41
N SER A 114 5.32 34.07 12.00
CA SER A 114 4.76 33.39 10.83
C SER A 114 4.31 32.00 11.20
N GLN A 115 3.17 31.56 10.66
CA GLN A 115 2.71 30.19 10.85
C GLN A 115 3.73 29.20 10.27
N PRO A 116 4.06 28.11 10.99
CA PRO A 116 4.88 27.05 10.43
C PRO A 116 4.25 26.44 9.17
N ALA A 117 5.06 26.15 8.16
CA ALA A 117 4.61 25.49 6.95
C ALA A 117 3.98 24.12 7.28
N MET A 118 2.91 23.78 6.55
CA MET A 118 2.30 22.45 6.67
C MET A 118 3.31 21.37 6.26
N PRO A 119 3.41 20.26 7.03
CA PRO A 119 4.31 19.17 6.69
C PRO A 119 3.88 18.48 5.38
N THR A 120 4.84 17.88 4.68
CA THR A 120 4.52 16.97 3.57
C THR A 120 3.90 15.70 4.12
N LEU A 121 2.74 15.30 3.57
CA LEU A 121 1.98 14.15 4.05
C LEU A 121 2.14 12.96 3.11
N ALA A 122 2.26 11.77 3.70
CA ALA A 122 1.93 10.54 2.98
C ALA A 122 0.44 10.52 2.67
N CYS A 123 0.04 9.79 1.63
CA CYS A 123 -1.35 9.82 1.16
C CYS A 123 -2.36 9.23 2.19
N TYR A 124 -1.87 8.41 3.15
CA TYR A 124 -2.65 7.86 4.26
C TYR A 124 -2.60 8.74 5.53
N GLN A 125 -2.03 9.95 5.45
CA GLN A 125 -1.89 10.87 6.58
C GLN A 125 -2.76 12.11 6.40
N THR A 126 -3.11 12.72 7.53
CA THR A 126 -3.78 14.01 7.63
C THR A 126 -3.05 14.89 8.64
N ALA A 127 -3.12 16.21 8.48
CA ALA A 127 -2.56 17.16 9.45
C ALA A 127 -3.58 18.20 9.87
N SER A 128 -3.55 18.55 11.16
CA SER A 128 -4.35 19.61 11.76
C SER A 128 -3.44 20.58 12.52
N PHE A 129 -3.67 21.88 12.39
CA PHE A 129 -2.88 22.87 13.12
C PHE A 129 -3.41 23.07 14.53
N ASN A 130 -2.57 22.86 15.53
CA ASN A 130 -2.91 23.04 16.93
C ASN A 130 -2.68 24.49 17.34
N THR A 131 -3.76 25.24 17.58
CA THR A 131 -3.69 26.66 17.94
C THR A 131 -3.18 26.92 19.35
N THR A 132 -2.98 25.88 20.17
CA THR A 132 -2.44 26.00 21.53
C THR A 132 -0.93 25.79 21.55
N THR A 133 -0.45 24.76 20.85
CA THR A 133 0.98 24.40 20.81
C THR A 133 1.72 24.98 19.60
N CYS A 134 0.98 25.54 18.64
CA CYS A 134 1.51 26.14 17.41
C CYS A 134 2.25 25.18 16.49
N VAL A 135 1.91 23.90 16.55
CA VAL A 135 2.50 22.86 15.70
C VAL A 135 1.41 22.14 14.90
N TRP A 136 1.84 21.47 13.84
CA TRP A 136 0.98 20.58 13.07
C TRP A 136 0.96 19.20 13.72
N ASP A 137 -0.22 18.73 14.11
CA ASP A 137 -0.45 17.37 14.57
C ASP A 137 -0.74 16.49 13.34
N VAL A 138 0.13 15.51 13.06
CA VAL A 138 0.00 14.58 11.94
C VAL A 138 -0.54 13.25 12.44
N THR A 139 -1.60 12.75 11.80
CA THR A 139 -2.20 11.45 12.12
C THR A 139 -2.39 10.59 10.87
N GLY A 140 -2.62 9.29 11.07
CA GLY A 140 -2.79 8.31 10.00
C GLY A 140 -1.69 7.25 9.98
N SER A 141 -2.07 6.02 9.64
CA SER A 141 -1.17 4.86 9.57
C SER A 141 -1.27 4.22 8.20
N GLN A 142 -0.14 3.71 7.72
CA GLN A 142 -0.14 2.96 6.46
C GLN A 142 -0.97 1.68 6.62
N PRO A 143 -1.86 1.33 5.68
CA PRO A 143 -2.56 0.06 5.69
C PRO A 143 -1.59 -1.11 5.72
N ALA A 144 -1.91 -2.14 6.52
CA ALA A 144 -1.09 -3.35 6.59
C ALA A 144 -0.98 -4.02 5.21
N MET A 145 0.20 -4.56 4.92
CA MET A 145 0.42 -5.33 3.69
C MET A 145 -0.51 -6.55 3.68
N PRO A 146 -1.18 -6.85 2.55
CA PRO A 146 -2.05 -8.01 2.46
C PRO A 146 -1.25 -9.32 2.54
N THR A 147 -1.88 -10.38 3.04
CA THR A 147 -1.32 -11.73 2.95
C THR A 147 -1.26 -12.17 1.49
N LEU A 148 -0.08 -12.58 1.04
CA LEU A 148 0.15 -12.99 -0.35
C LEU A 148 0.21 -14.50 -0.49
N ALA A 149 -0.38 -15.01 -1.57
CA ALA A 149 0.01 -16.31 -2.08
C ALA A 149 1.44 -16.24 -2.62
N CYS A 150 2.14 -17.37 -2.66
CA CYS A 150 3.55 -17.38 -3.01
C CYS A 150 3.83 -16.94 -4.48
N TYR A 151 2.82 -17.01 -5.36
CA TYR A 151 2.86 -16.53 -6.74
C TYR A 151 2.42 -15.06 -6.90
N GLN A 152 2.18 -14.35 -5.80
CA GLN A 152 1.74 -12.95 -5.79
C GLN A 152 2.81 -12.02 -5.26
N THR A 153 2.74 -10.76 -5.69
CA THR A 153 3.53 -9.64 -5.18
C THR A 153 2.59 -8.48 -4.89
N ALA A 154 2.95 -7.62 -3.92
CA ALA A 154 2.19 -6.41 -3.62
C ALA A 154 3.10 -5.19 -3.63
N THR A 155 2.62 -4.10 -4.23
CA THR A 155 3.29 -2.80 -4.26
C THR A 155 2.35 -1.74 -3.70
N PHE A 156 2.85 -0.89 -2.80
CA PHE A 156 2.02 0.17 -2.23
C PHE A 156 1.91 1.35 -3.19
N ASN A 157 0.69 1.73 -3.53
CA ASN A 157 0.41 2.85 -4.41
C ASN A 157 0.29 4.14 -3.59
N THR A 158 1.26 5.04 -3.74
CA THR A 158 1.30 6.31 -3.00
C THR A 158 0.26 7.34 -3.47
N THR A 159 -0.47 7.07 -4.55
CA THR A 159 -1.54 7.94 -5.04
C THR A 159 -2.90 7.51 -4.53
N THR A 160 -3.21 6.21 -4.57
CA THR A 160 -4.51 5.66 -4.15
C THR A 160 -4.51 5.16 -2.69
N CYS A 161 -3.33 5.08 -2.06
CA CYS A 161 -3.14 4.63 -0.69
C CYS A 161 -3.56 3.18 -0.42
N VAL A 162 -3.52 2.34 -1.44
CA VAL A 162 -3.84 0.92 -1.35
C VAL A 162 -2.68 0.08 -1.85
N TRP A 163 -2.68 -1.20 -1.47
CA TRP A 163 -1.75 -2.18 -1.99
C TRP A 163 -2.29 -2.76 -3.30
N ASP A 164 -1.53 -2.60 -4.37
CA ASP A 164 -1.81 -3.22 -5.66
C ASP A 164 -1.18 -4.62 -5.66
N VAL A 165 -2.01 -5.67 -5.72
CA VAL A 165 -1.59 -7.08 -5.73
C VAL A 165 -1.58 -7.61 -7.15
N THR A 166 -0.46 -8.18 -7.58
CA THR A 166 -0.30 -8.79 -8.91
C THR A 166 0.27 -10.20 -8.81
N GLY A 167 0.15 -10.98 -9.89
CA GLY A 167 0.60 -12.36 -9.96
C GLY A 167 -0.58 -13.35 -10.09
N SER A 168 -0.34 -14.42 -10.85
CA SER A 168 -1.34 -15.44 -11.16
C SER A 168 -0.78 -16.81 -10.84
N GLN A 169 -1.60 -17.69 -10.28
CA GLN A 169 -1.20 -19.08 -10.06
C GLN A 169 -0.83 -19.74 -11.39
N PRO A 170 0.29 -20.48 -11.48
CA PRO A 170 0.61 -21.27 -12.66
C PRO A 170 -0.50 -22.27 -12.98
N ALA A 171 -0.81 -22.43 -14.27
CA ALA A 171 -1.78 -23.41 -14.72
C ALA A 171 -1.38 -24.83 -14.28
N MET A 172 -2.37 -25.64 -13.90
CA MET A 172 -2.14 -27.04 -13.58
C MET A 172 -1.60 -27.78 -14.81
N PRO A 173 -0.54 -28.61 -14.67
CA PRO A 173 0.01 -29.36 -15.80
C PRO A 173 -0.99 -30.39 -16.31
N THR A 174 -0.89 -30.74 -17.61
CA THR A 174 -1.62 -31.88 -18.17
C THR A 174 -1.08 -33.17 -17.56
N LEU A 175 -1.97 -34.00 -17.02
CA LEU A 175 -1.61 -35.24 -16.35
C LEU A 175 -1.90 -36.45 -17.23
N ALA A 176 -0.98 -37.41 -17.22
CA ALA A 176 -1.33 -38.76 -17.60
C ALA A 176 -2.31 -39.35 -16.57
N CYS A 177 -3.10 -40.33 -16.98
CA CYS A 177 -4.17 -40.83 -16.14
C CYS A 177 -3.67 -41.55 -14.86
N TYR A 178 -2.41 -41.98 -14.84
CA TYR A 178 -1.73 -42.56 -13.68
C TYR A 178 -0.98 -41.53 -12.81
N GLN A 179 -1.13 -40.23 -13.11
CA GLN A 179 -0.45 -39.14 -12.39
C GLN A 179 -1.44 -38.29 -11.59
N THR A 180 -0.91 -37.65 -10.55
CA THR A 180 -1.59 -36.63 -9.74
C THR A 180 -0.68 -35.41 -9.60
N ALA A 181 -1.27 -34.22 -9.47
CA ALA A 181 -0.53 -32.99 -9.17
C ALA A 181 -1.04 -32.34 -7.89
N THR A 182 -0.14 -31.84 -7.06
CA THR A 182 -0.46 -31.02 -5.88
C THR A 182 0.30 -29.70 -5.96
N PHE A 183 -0.37 -28.59 -5.70
CA PHE A 183 0.28 -27.28 -5.73
C PHE A 183 1.07 -27.04 -4.45
N ASN A 184 2.35 -26.75 -4.58
CA ASN A 184 3.22 -26.45 -3.47
C ASN A 184 3.19 -24.95 -3.17
N THR A 185 2.59 -24.59 -2.03
CA THR A 185 2.43 -23.18 -1.62
C THR A 185 3.72 -22.52 -1.15
N THR A 186 4.83 -23.27 -1.03
CA THR A 186 6.14 -22.73 -0.67
C THR A 186 6.99 -22.43 -1.91
N THR A 187 7.04 -23.37 -2.87
CA THR A 187 7.85 -23.24 -4.09
C THR A 187 7.08 -22.66 -5.28
N CYS A 188 5.75 -22.55 -5.17
CA CYS A 188 4.85 -22.03 -6.20
C CYS A 188 4.81 -22.84 -7.49
N VAL A 189 5.11 -24.13 -7.40
CA VAL A 189 5.07 -25.05 -8.54
C VAL A 189 4.13 -26.22 -8.25
N TRP A 190 3.71 -26.89 -9.32
CA TRP A 190 2.95 -28.13 -9.23
C TRP A 190 3.92 -29.31 -9.08
N ASP A 191 3.81 -30.04 -7.98
CA ASP A 191 4.53 -31.29 -7.77
C ASP A 191 3.70 -32.43 -8.39
N VAL A 192 4.25 -33.07 -9.43
CA VAL A 192 3.59 -34.17 -10.15
C VAL A 192 4.16 -35.51 -9.68
N THR A 193 3.28 -36.42 -9.29
CA THR A 193 3.63 -37.77 -8.85
C THR A 193 2.81 -38.82 -9.60
N GLY A 194 3.25 -40.08 -9.56
CA GLY A 194 2.58 -41.20 -10.21
C GLY A 194 3.50 -41.96 -11.15
N THR A 195 3.33 -43.28 -11.18
CA THR A 195 4.17 -44.19 -11.95
C THR A 195 3.29 -44.98 -12.90
N MET A 196 3.70 -45.07 -14.16
CA MET A 196 2.99 -45.89 -15.14
C MET A 196 3.00 -47.35 -14.68
N PRO A 197 1.86 -48.07 -14.70
CA PRO A 197 1.82 -49.49 -14.40
C PRO A 197 2.77 -50.28 -15.30
N THR A 198 3.49 -51.23 -14.72
CA THR A 198 4.40 -52.10 -15.46
C THR A 198 3.64 -52.91 -16.50
N MET A 199 4.18 -53.00 -17.71
CA MET A 199 3.58 -53.82 -18.77
C MET A 199 3.49 -55.29 -18.31
N PRO A 200 2.35 -55.97 -18.50
CA PRO A 200 2.20 -57.36 -18.13
C PRO A 200 3.11 -58.26 -18.96
N THR A 201 3.55 -59.38 -18.39
CA THR A 201 4.24 -60.44 -19.14
C THR A 201 3.27 -61.06 -20.14
N LEU A 202 3.66 -61.11 -21.41
CA LEU A 202 2.83 -61.63 -22.48
C LEU A 202 3.24 -63.05 -22.87
N ALA A 203 2.24 -63.91 -23.06
CA ALA A 203 2.45 -65.11 -23.86
C ALA A 203 2.74 -64.71 -25.31
N CYS A 204 3.42 -65.55 -26.07
CA CYS A 204 3.91 -65.18 -27.39
C CYS A 204 2.77 -64.93 -28.42
N TYR A 205 1.55 -65.40 -28.13
CA TYR A 205 0.33 -65.14 -28.92
C TYR A 205 -0.49 -63.94 -28.41
N GLN A 206 0.02 -63.16 -27.45
CA GLN A 206 -0.68 -62.01 -26.86
C GLN A 206 -0.02 -60.68 -27.24
N THR A 207 -0.83 -59.63 -27.24
CA THR A 207 -0.40 -58.23 -27.40
C THR A 207 -1.00 -57.38 -26.30
N ALA A 208 -0.28 -56.35 -25.85
CA ALA A 208 -0.77 -55.39 -24.85
C ALA A 208 -0.79 -53.97 -25.40
N SER A 209 -1.83 -53.20 -25.07
CA SER A 209 -1.94 -51.77 -25.33
C SER A 209 -2.35 -51.04 -24.06
N PHE A 210 -1.70 -49.91 -23.75
CA PHE A 210 -2.04 -49.13 -22.56
C PHE A 210 -3.27 -48.24 -22.84
N ASN A 211 -4.28 -48.35 -22.00
CA ASN A 211 -5.49 -47.56 -22.09
C ASN A 211 -5.34 -46.28 -21.28
N THR A 212 -5.22 -45.14 -21.97
CA THR A 212 -5.02 -43.83 -21.33
C THR A 212 -6.25 -43.31 -20.59
N THR A 213 -7.40 -43.97 -20.71
CA THR A 213 -8.64 -43.58 -20.01
C THR A 213 -8.80 -44.35 -18.71
N THR A 214 -8.55 -45.66 -18.73
CA THR A 214 -8.72 -46.54 -17.55
C THR A 214 -7.43 -46.77 -16.78
N CYS A 215 -6.28 -46.36 -17.34
CA CYS A 215 -4.94 -46.51 -16.76
C CYS A 215 -4.50 -47.95 -16.53
N VAL A 216 -4.99 -48.87 -17.35
CA VAL A 216 -4.61 -50.29 -17.30
C VAL A 216 -4.11 -50.75 -18.66
N TRP A 217 -3.35 -51.85 -18.63
CA TRP A 217 -2.95 -52.56 -19.84
C TRP A 217 -4.07 -53.48 -20.29
N ASP A 218 -4.58 -53.27 -21.49
CA ASP A 218 -5.52 -54.17 -22.14
C ASP A 218 -4.73 -55.24 -22.89
N VAL A 219 -4.90 -56.52 -22.52
CA VAL A 219 -4.22 -57.67 -23.14
C VAL A 219 -5.20 -58.42 -24.04
N THR A 220 -4.80 -58.65 -25.28
CA THR A 220 -5.58 -59.39 -26.28
C THR A 220 -4.75 -60.51 -26.91
N GLY A 221 -5.42 -61.46 -27.54
CA GLY A 221 -4.80 -62.63 -28.17
C GLY A 221 -5.22 -63.95 -27.50
N SER A 222 -5.42 -64.97 -28.32
CA SER A 222 -5.81 -66.32 -27.88
C SER A 222 -4.79 -67.34 -28.37
N GLN A 223 -4.54 -68.36 -27.54
CA GLN A 223 -3.67 -69.45 -27.95
C GLN A 223 -4.31 -70.18 -29.14
N PRO A 224 -3.56 -70.52 -30.20
CA PRO A 224 -4.06 -71.36 -31.28
C PRO A 224 -4.59 -72.69 -30.74
N ALA A 225 -5.74 -73.13 -31.26
CA ALA A 225 -6.32 -74.41 -30.90
C ALA A 225 -5.32 -75.55 -31.14
N MET A 226 -5.29 -76.51 -30.22
CA MET A 226 -4.46 -77.70 -30.37
C MET A 226 -4.87 -78.44 -31.65
N PRO A 227 -3.93 -78.85 -32.51
CA PRO A 227 -4.24 -79.59 -33.72
C PRO A 227 -4.87 -80.94 -33.37
N THR A 228 -5.77 -81.43 -34.22
CA THR A 228 -6.29 -82.80 -34.10
C THR A 228 -5.15 -83.79 -34.33
N LEU A 229 -4.91 -84.66 -33.34
CA LEU A 229 -3.83 -85.64 -33.39
C LEU A 229 -4.32 -86.99 -33.88
N ALA A 230 -3.56 -87.61 -34.78
CA ALA A 230 -3.65 -89.05 -34.96
C ALA A 230 -3.16 -89.75 -33.68
N CYS A 231 -3.61 -90.97 -33.45
CA CYS A 231 -3.38 -91.63 -32.17
C CYS A 231 -1.88 -91.99 -31.91
N TYR A 232 -1.04 -91.97 -32.96
CA TYR A 232 0.42 -92.13 -32.89
C TYR A 232 1.19 -90.79 -32.81
N GLN A 233 0.51 -89.66 -32.68
CA GLN A 233 1.12 -88.33 -32.62
C GLN A 233 1.04 -87.71 -31.24
N THR A 234 1.99 -86.82 -30.95
CA THR A 234 1.99 -85.94 -29.78
C THR A 234 2.19 -84.50 -30.25
N ALA A 235 1.58 -83.52 -29.56
CA ALA A 235 1.83 -82.10 -29.80
C ALA A 235 2.43 -81.44 -28.55
N SER A 236 3.37 -80.54 -28.77
CA SER A 236 3.91 -79.64 -27.74
C SER A 236 3.83 -78.21 -28.23
N PHE A 237 3.41 -77.28 -27.38
CA PHE A 237 3.30 -75.88 -27.77
C PHE A 237 4.64 -75.16 -27.62
N ASN A 238 5.12 -74.56 -28.70
CA ASN A 238 6.36 -73.81 -28.69
C ASN A 238 6.11 -72.36 -28.27
N THR A 239 6.56 -72.01 -27.07
CA THR A 239 6.37 -70.66 -26.50
C THR A 239 7.21 -69.58 -27.16
N THR A 240 8.13 -69.94 -28.07
CA THR A 240 8.95 -68.98 -28.82
C THR A 240 8.34 -68.66 -30.18
N THR A 241 7.87 -69.67 -30.91
CA THR A 241 7.31 -69.51 -32.26
C THR A 241 5.79 -69.42 -32.29
N CYS A 242 5.12 -69.69 -31.16
CA CYS A 242 3.67 -69.66 -30.99
C CYS A 242 2.90 -70.66 -31.85
N VAL A 243 3.53 -71.77 -32.20
CA VAL A 243 2.92 -72.84 -32.97
C VAL A 243 2.98 -74.16 -32.21
N TRP A 244 2.09 -75.08 -32.58
CA TRP A 244 2.12 -76.45 -32.10
C TRP A 244 3.11 -77.26 -32.94
N ASP A 245 4.13 -77.80 -32.28
CA ASP A 245 5.06 -78.75 -32.88
C ASP A 245 4.47 -80.15 -32.72
N VAL A 246 4.14 -80.80 -33.83
CA VAL A 246 3.56 -82.16 -33.86
C VAL A 246 4.63 -83.17 -34.24
N THR A 247 4.78 -84.22 -33.43
CA THR A 247 5.73 -85.31 -33.65
C THR A 247 5.04 -86.67 -33.59
N GLY A 248 5.65 -87.69 -34.17
CA GLY A 248 5.12 -89.04 -34.22
C GLY A 248 4.93 -89.53 -35.65
N SER A 249 5.22 -90.81 -35.87
CA SER A 249 5.12 -91.49 -37.16
C SER A 249 4.21 -92.69 -37.03
N GLN A 250 3.34 -92.90 -38.01
CA GLN A 250 2.50 -94.09 -38.03
C GLN A 250 3.38 -95.35 -38.04
N PRO A 251 3.07 -96.38 -37.23
CA PRO A 251 3.75 -97.67 -37.31
C PRO A 251 3.67 -98.23 -38.73
N ALA A 252 4.79 -98.75 -39.24
CA ALA A 252 4.83 -99.37 -40.55
C ALA A 252 3.78 -100.49 -40.64
N MET A 253 3.09 -100.56 -41.78
CA MET A 253 2.13 -101.62 -42.05
C MET A 253 2.84 -102.98 -41.94
N PRO A 254 2.27 -103.96 -41.20
CA PRO A 254 2.87 -105.29 -41.12
C PRO A 254 2.88 -105.95 -42.50
N THR A 255 3.88 -106.80 -42.74
CA THR A 255 3.92 -107.64 -43.95
C THR A 255 2.78 -108.64 -43.87
N LEU A 256 1.88 -108.64 -44.87
CA LEU A 256 0.70 -109.51 -44.92
C LEU A 256 0.92 -110.74 -45.78
N ALA A 257 0.40 -111.88 -45.34
CA ALA A 257 0.15 -113.04 -46.18
C ALA A 257 -1.01 -112.77 -47.15
N CYS A 258 -1.11 -113.55 -48.24
CA CYS A 258 -2.12 -113.32 -49.28
C CYS A 258 -3.58 -113.43 -48.79
N TYR A 259 -3.81 -114.06 -47.63
CA TYR A 259 -5.12 -114.29 -47.01
C TYR A 259 -5.41 -113.34 -45.83
N GLU A 260 -4.52 -112.39 -45.55
CA GLU A 260 -4.64 -111.43 -44.44
C GLU A 260 -5.06 -110.05 -44.94
N THR A 261 -5.85 -109.35 -44.13
CA THR A 261 -6.03 -107.89 -44.26
C THR A 261 -5.60 -107.21 -42.97
N ALA A 262 -4.90 -106.08 -43.10
CA ALA A 262 -4.59 -105.22 -41.94
C ALA A 262 -5.44 -103.96 -41.99
N THR A 263 -6.16 -103.69 -40.91
CA THR A 263 -6.87 -102.43 -40.71
C THR A 263 -6.21 -101.69 -39.56
N PHE A 264 -5.84 -100.43 -39.78
CA PHE A 264 -5.24 -99.62 -38.72
C PHE A 264 -6.32 -99.19 -37.73
N ASN A 265 -6.13 -99.54 -36.46
CA ASN A 265 -7.02 -99.15 -35.39
C ASN A 265 -6.65 -97.77 -34.88
N THR A 266 -7.47 -96.77 -35.19
CA THR A 266 -7.24 -95.38 -34.79
C THR A 266 -7.42 -95.13 -33.30
N THR A 267 -7.88 -96.12 -32.53
CA THR A 267 -8.07 -96.01 -31.08
C THR A 267 -6.90 -96.61 -30.30
N THR A 268 -6.40 -97.78 -30.73
CA THR A 268 -5.30 -98.49 -30.06
C THR A 268 -3.93 -98.24 -30.69
N CYS A 269 -3.90 -97.60 -31.86
CA CYS A 269 -2.68 -97.27 -32.61
C CYS A 269 -1.86 -98.46 -33.07
N VAL A 270 -2.52 -99.59 -33.25
CA VAL A 270 -1.92 -100.80 -33.78
C VAL A 270 -2.65 -101.26 -35.04
N TRP A 271 -1.97 -102.06 -35.84
CA TRP A 271 -2.56 -102.73 -36.97
C TRP A 271 -3.29 -103.99 -36.48
N ASP A 272 -4.60 -104.03 -36.68
CA ASP A 272 -5.40 -105.23 -36.45
C ASP A 272 -5.34 -106.08 -37.73
N VAL A 273 -4.73 -107.26 -37.64
CA VAL A 273 -4.62 -108.21 -38.75
C VAL A 273 -5.75 -109.23 -38.63
N THR A 274 -6.57 -109.35 -39.68
CA THR A 274 -7.69 -110.29 -39.74
C THR A 274 -7.46 -111.31 -40.85
N ASP A 275 -7.60 -112.58 -40.52
CA ASP A 275 -7.54 -113.68 -41.47
C ASP A 275 -8.87 -113.86 -42.20
N HIS A 276 -8.84 -113.83 -43.53
CA HIS A 276 -9.98 -114.22 -44.35
C HIS A 276 -9.74 -115.62 -44.88
N ASN A 277 -10.35 -116.59 -44.20
CA ASN A 277 -10.23 -118.00 -44.56
C ASN A 277 -11.06 -118.32 -45.80
N LEU A 278 -10.61 -117.88 -46.99
CA LEU A 278 -11.11 -118.26 -48.32
C LEU A 278 -10.03 -118.01 -49.40
N LEU A 279 -9.24 -119.06 -49.65
CA LEU A 279 -8.61 -119.46 -50.93
C LEU A 279 -7.78 -118.42 -51.73
N CYS A 280 -6.50 -118.25 -51.37
CA CYS A 280 -5.45 -117.72 -52.25
C CYS A 280 -5.01 -118.71 -53.35
N GLN A 281 -5.89 -119.13 -54.25
CA GLN A 281 -5.46 -119.93 -55.39
C GLN A 281 -6.05 -119.41 -56.67
N HIS A 282 -5.36 -118.45 -57.30
CA HIS A 282 -5.19 -118.30 -58.75
C HIS A 282 -4.41 -117.01 -59.12
N TRP A 283 -3.11 -116.94 -58.83
CA TRP A 283 -2.22 -115.95 -59.49
C TRP A 283 -0.85 -116.53 -59.87
N LEU A 284 -0.68 -117.86 -59.84
CA LEU A 284 0.59 -118.51 -60.17
C LEU A 284 0.73 -118.97 -61.64
N VAL A 285 -0.20 -118.64 -62.53
CA VAL A 285 -0.18 -119.09 -63.94
C VAL A 285 -0.27 -117.92 -64.92
N MET A 286 0.72 -117.02 -64.94
CA MET A 286 0.99 -116.13 -66.09
C MET A 286 2.46 -115.68 -66.16
N LYS A 287 3.43 -116.57 -65.94
CA LYS A 287 4.84 -116.27 -66.28
C LYS A 287 5.57 -117.43 -66.93
N GLN A 288 5.29 -117.66 -68.22
CA GLN A 288 6.24 -118.24 -69.20
C GLN A 288 5.98 -117.58 -70.59
N GLN A 289 6.52 -116.37 -70.82
CA GLN A 289 7.58 -116.00 -71.81
C GLN A 289 7.07 -115.66 -73.24
N PRO A 290 7.79 -114.87 -74.09
CA PRO A 290 8.88 -113.90 -73.88
C PRO A 290 8.71 -112.50 -74.59
N SER A 291 9.61 -111.57 -74.22
CA SER A 291 10.17 -110.38 -74.91
C SER A 291 9.51 -109.76 -76.16
N ILE A 292 9.08 -108.47 -76.11
CA ILE A 292 9.25 -107.44 -77.17
C ILE A 292 9.36 -106.02 -76.57
N GLN A 293 10.50 -105.37 -76.87
CA GLN A 293 10.87 -103.96 -77.06
C GLN A 293 10.07 -102.76 -76.47
N GLN A 294 10.87 -101.79 -75.98
CA GLN A 294 10.69 -100.34 -75.69
C GLN A 294 9.81 -99.53 -76.68
N PRO A 295 9.32 -98.28 -76.37
CA PRO A 295 10.14 -97.17 -75.83
C PRO A 295 9.50 -96.14 -74.86
N VAL A 296 10.41 -95.48 -74.13
CA VAL A 296 10.55 -94.04 -73.77
C VAL A 296 9.33 -93.12 -73.95
N PHE A 297 8.96 -92.38 -72.89
CA PHE A 297 8.94 -90.90 -72.85
C PHE A 297 8.74 -90.42 -71.40
N GLY A 298 9.65 -89.57 -70.92
CA GLY A 298 9.60 -88.96 -69.59
C GLY A 298 9.26 -87.47 -69.63
N MET A 299 8.58 -87.04 -68.57
CA MET A 299 8.69 -85.73 -67.92
C MET A 299 8.63 -85.96 -66.41
#